data_AF-A0A930HNL5-F1
#
_entry.id   AF-A0A930HNL5-F1
#
_cell.length_a   1.000
_cell.length_b   1.000
_cell.length_c   1.000
_cell.angle_alpha   90.00
_cell.angle_beta   90.00
_cell.angle_gamma   90.00
#
_symmetry.space_group_name_H-M   'P 1'
#
loop_
_entity.id
_entity.type
_entity.pdbx_description
1 polymer ?
#
loop_
_entity_poly.entity_id
_entity_poly.type
_entity_poly.pdbx_seq_one_letter_code
_entity_poly.pdbx_strand_id
1 'polypeptide(L)'
;MIKKIYTFLLATTLLGFALPTTVKAHTSLEMIEQDVHTVSISVYGSVLRIEGANDEMLQIYNVTGVCVMSMRIDGQDKRYNLNLPKGCYIIKVGKVVRKISIR
;
A
#
# COMPACT_ATOMS: atom_id res chain seq x y z
N MET A 1 46.41 5.40 -53.91
CA MET A 1 45.53 6.27 -53.09
C MET A 1 44.25 5.57 -52.63
N ILE A 2 43.65 4.69 -53.43
CA ILE A 2 42.39 3.98 -53.14
C ILE A 2 42.44 3.05 -51.90
N LYS A 3 43.55 2.35 -51.62
CA LYS A 3 43.62 1.48 -50.42
C LYS A 3 43.48 2.24 -49.09
N LYS A 4 43.98 3.48 -49.01
CA LYS A 4 43.84 4.33 -47.82
C LYS A 4 42.40 4.81 -47.60
N ILE A 5 41.60 4.93 -48.67
CA ILE A 5 40.18 5.32 -48.57
C ILE A 5 39.36 4.21 -47.88
N TYR A 6 39.65 2.94 -48.19
CA TYR A 6 38.96 1.80 -47.60
C TYR A 6 39.35 1.59 -46.14
N THR A 7 40.61 1.83 -45.79
CA THR A 7 41.06 1.80 -44.40
C THR A 7 40.39 2.91 -43.57
N PHE A 8 40.19 4.08 -44.16
CA PHE A 8 39.50 5.18 -43.49
C PHE A 8 38.01 4.86 -43.30
N LEU A 9 37.33 4.32 -44.33
CA LEU A 9 35.94 3.87 -44.26
C LEU A 9 35.71 2.76 -43.23
N LEU A 10 36.64 1.81 -43.10
CA LEU A 10 36.58 0.73 -42.14
C LEU A 10 36.79 1.22 -40.69
N ALA A 11 37.63 2.24 -40.49
CA ALA A 11 37.87 2.81 -39.17
C ALA A 11 36.64 3.57 -38.64
N THR A 12 35.91 4.29 -39.51
CA THR A 12 34.73 5.08 -39.11
C THR A 12 33.53 4.20 -38.70
N THR A 13 33.39 3.01 -39.29
CA THR A 13 32.29 2.09 -38.95
C THR A 13 32.50 1.38 -37.61
N LEU A 14 33.75 1.11 -37.23
CA LEU A 14 34.11 0.50 -35.93
C LEU A 14 33.86 1.45 -34.74
N LEU A 15 33.94 2.76 -34.94
CA LEU A 15 33.71 3.77 -33.89
C LEU A 15 32.22 4.04 -33.59
N GLY A 16 31.30 3.55 -34.43
CA GLY A 16 29.85 3.83 -34.31
C GLY A 16 29.07 2.91 -33.37
N PHE A 17 29.66 1.82 -32.87
CA PHE A 17 28.95 0.76 -32.11
C PHE A 17 28.86 1.00 -30.59
N ALA A 18 29.31 2.15 -30.08
CA ALA A 18 29.36 2.44 -28.64
C ALA A 18 28.22 3.39 -28.16
N LEU A 19 27.00 3.22 -28.65
CA LEU A 19 25.84 3.98 -28.15
C LEU A 19 25.24 3.28 -26.91
N PRO A 20 25.09 3.97 -25.76
CA PRO A 20 24.47 3.38 -24.58
C PRO A 20 22.98 3.15 -24.84
N THR A 21 22.55 1.89 -24.77
CA THR A 21 21.13 1.54 -24.80
C THR A 21 20.53 1.79 -23.42
N THR A 22 19.65 2.78 -23.31
CA THR A 22 18.92 3.02 -22.05
C THR A 22 17.78 2.02 -21.93
N VAL A 23 17.96 0.99 -21.13
CA VAL A 23 16.88 0.08 -20.74
C VAL A 23 16.12 0.73 -19.59
N LYS A 24 14.86 1.11 -19.83
CA LYS A 24 13.93 1.54 -18.77
C LYS A 24 13.15 0.32 -18.30
N ALA A 25 13.13 0.08 -16.99
CA ALA A 25 12.28 -0.94 -16.40
C ALA A 25 10.82 -0.52 -16.60
N HIS A 26 10.06 -1.30 -17.36
CA HIS A 26 8.63 -1.13 -17.48
C HIS A 26 7.96 -1.97 -16.41
N THR A 27 7.52 -1.35 -15.32
CA THR A 27 6.69 -2.02 -14.32
C THR A 27 5.31 -2.22 -14.93
N SER A 28 5.03 -3.42 -15.43
CA SER A 28 3.67 -3.87 -15.71
C SER A 28 2.95 -4.04 -14.37
N LEU A 29 2.22 -2.99 -13.96
CA LEU A 29 1.24 -3.12 -12.89
C LEU A 29 0.04 -3.86 -13.47
N GLU A 30 -0.01 -5.17 -13.29
CA GLU A 30 -1.26 -5.90 -13.41
C GLU A 30 -2.22 -5.30 -12.39
N MET A 31 -3.18 -4.51 -12.89
CA MET A 31 -4.30 -4.02 -12.11
C MET A 31 -5.18 -5.23 -11.81
N ILE A 32 -4.86 -5.94 -10.73
CA ILE A 32 -5.85 -6.79 -10.07
C ILE A 32 -6.99 -5.85 -9.72
N GLU A 33 -8.17 -6.07 -10.30
CA GLU A 33 -9.44 -5.48 -9.82
C GLU A 33 -9.61 -5.96 -8.38
N GLN A 34 -8.98 -5.25 -7.45
CA GLN A 34 -9.15 -5.47 -6.04
C GLN A 34 -10.53 -4.89 -5.74
N ASP A 35 -11.53 -5.78 -5.70
CA ASP A 35 -12.86 -5.50 -5.19
C ASP A 35 -12.69 -4.62 -3.94
N VAL A 36 -12.98 -3.32 -4.09
CA VAL A 36 -12.73 -2.34 -3.05
C VAL A 36 -13.87 -2.51 -2.06
N HIS A 37 -13.79 -3.55 -1.24
CA HIS A 37 -14.57 -3.65 -0.02
C HIS A 37 -14.23 -2.42 0.82
N THR A 38 -15.10 -1.41 0.73
CA THR A 38 -14.79 -0.06 1.18
C THR A 38 -15.09 0.02 2.67
N VAL A 39 -14.29 -0.64 3.49
CA VAL A 39 -14.40 -0.54 4.95
C VAL A 39 -14.03 0.88 5.38
N SER A 40 -14.98 1.59 5.98
CA SER A 40 -14.77 2.93 6.52
C SER A 40 -14.59 2.86 8.04
N ILE A 41 -13.54 3.51 8.54
CA ILE A 41 -13.20 3.57 9.97
C ILE A 41 -13.13 5.04 10.38
N SER A 42 -14.00 5.45 11.31
CA SER A 42 -14.03 6.81 11.86
C SER A 42 -14.10 6.78 13.39
N VAL A 43 -13.52 7.82 14.03
CA VAL A 43 -13.46 7.92 15.49
C VAL A 43 -13.89 9.31 15.93
N TYR A 44 -14.82 9.36 16.88
CA TYR A 44 -15.34 10.58 17.49
C TYR A 44 -15.20 10.46 19.02
N GLY A 45 -14.18 11.11 19.59
CA GLY A 45 -13.84 10.94 21.01
C GLY A 45 -13.41 9.50 21.30
N SER A 46 -14.16 8.80 22.16
CA SER A 46 -13.98 7.36 22.44
C SER A 46 -14.87 6.47 21.57
N VAL A 47 -15.69 7.01 20.67
CA VAL A 47 -16.62 6.22 19.86
C VAL A 47 -16.00 5.88 18.51
N LEU A 48 -15.80 4.59 18.27
CA LEU A 48 -15.38 4.02 16.99
C LEU A 48 -16.61 3.68 16.16
N ARG A 49 -16.71 4.20 14.94
CA ARG A 49 -17.71 3.79 13.95
C ARG A 49 -17.03 3.04 12.81
N ILE A 50 -17.56 1.87 12.48
CA ILE A 50 -17.12 1.04 11.37
C ILE A 50 -18.30 0.82 10.43
N GLU A 51 -18.08 1.08 9.14
CA GLU A 51 -19.07 0.86 8.08
C GLU A 51 -18.51 -0.08 7.00
N GLY A 52 -19.36 -0.92 6.40
CA GLY A 52 -19.01 -1.82 5.31
C GLY A 52 -18.18 -3.05 5.72
N ALA A 53 -18.28 -3.48 6.98
CA ALA A 53 -17.44 -4.54 7.54
C ALA A 53 -18.24 -5.64 8.27
N ASN A 54 -19.45 -5.94 7.83
CA ASN A 54 -20.21 -7.04 8.41
C ASN A 54 -19.41 -8.35 8.32
N ASP A 55 -19.47 -9.17 9.37
CA ASP A 55 -18.78 -10.46 9.49
C ASP A 55 -17.24 -10.41 9.48
N GLU A 56 -16.64 -9.21 9.38
CA GLU A 56 -15.20 -9.01 9.53
C GLU A 56 -14.76 -9.00 11.00
N MET A 57 -13.47 -9.25 11.21
CA MET A 57 -12.88 -9.29 12.54
C MET A 57 -12.23 -7.94 12.89
N LEU A 58 -12.75 -7.29 13.94
CA LEU A 58 -12.20 -6.09 14.54
C LEU A 58 -11.13 -6.48 15.57
N GLN A 59 -9.92 -5.98 15.38
CA GLN A 59 -8.81 -6.08 16.33
C GLN A 59 -8.27 -4.68 16.64
N ILE A 60 -8.04 -4.40 17.91
CA ILE A 60 -7.39 -3.15 18.34
C ILE A 60 -6.10 -3.49 19.05
N TYR A 61 -5.01 -2.86 18.61
CA TYR A 61 -3.68 -3.01 19.19
C TYR A 61 -3.21 -1.70 19.81
N ASN A 62 -2.47 -1.80 20.91
CA ASN A 62 -1.72 -0.67 21.44
C ASN A 62 -0.43 -0.44 20.63
N VAL A 63 0.32 0.62 20.95
CA VAL A 63 1.58 0.97 20.27
C VAL A 63 2.68 -0.09 20.40
N THR A 64 2.61 -0.97 21.40
CA THR A 64 3.58 -2.06 21.58
C THR A 64 3.18 -3.34 20.83
N GLY A 65 2.07 -3.31 20.08
CA GLY A 65 1.58 -4.45 19.30
C GLY A 65 0.74 -5.48 20.08
N VAL A 66 0.36 -5.20 21.32
CA VAL A 66 -0.53 -6.06 22.11
C VAL A 66 -1.98 -5.85 21.67
N CYS A 67 -2.69 -6.94 21.36
CA CYS A 67 -4.11 -6.90 21.04
C CYS A 67 -4.93 -6.69 22.33
N VAL A 68 -5.60 -5.54 22.43
CA VAL A 68 -6.39 -5.14 23.62
C VAL A 68 -7.89 -5.35 23.43
N MET A 69 -8.35 -5.60 22.19
CA MET A 69 -9.73 -5.93 21.87
C MET A 69 -9.78 -6.77 20.60
N SER A 70 -10.61 -7.81 20.58
CA SER A 70 -10.81 -8.69 19.41
C SER A 70 -12.27 -9.16 19.39
N MET A 71 -13.01 -8.84 18.34
CA MET A 71 -14.40 -9.27 18.19
C MET A 71 -14.85 -9.30 16.72
N ARG A 72 -15.89 -10.07 16.42
CA ARG A 72 -16.53 -10.07 15.10
C ARG A 72 -17.58 -8.96 15.02
N ILE A 73 -17.63 -8.29 13.88
CA ILE A 73 -18.63 -7.25 13.60
C ILE A 73 -19.90 -7.93 13.09
N ASP A 74 -21.04 -7.60 13.69
CA ASP A 74 -22.35 -8.21 13.46
C ASP A 74 -23.32 -7.26 12.73
N GLY A 75 -22.80 -6.41 11.84
CA GLY A 75 -23.61 -5.54 11.00
C GLY A 75 -22.79 -4.63 10.09
N GLN A 76 -23.49 -4.00 9.13
CA GLN A 76 -22.85 -3.13 8.13
C GLN A 76 -22.46 -1.74 8.65
N ASP A 77 -23.08 -1.25 9.72
CA ASP A 77 -22.71 0.00 10.41
C ASP A 77 -22.81 -0.23 11.92
N LYS A 78 -21.66 -0.17 12.61
CA LYS A 78 -21.58 -0.43 14.05
C LYS A 78 -20.79 0.66 14.75
N ARG A 79 -21.20 0.96 15.98
CA ARG A 79 -20.55 1.92 16.86
C ARG A 79 -20.13 1.23 18.16
N TYR A 80 -18.87 1.39 18.52
CA TYR A 80 -18.27 0.83 19.72
C TYR A 80 -17.77 1.97 20.61
N ASN A 81 -18.18 1.98 21.88
CA ASN A 81 -17.59 2.89 22.84
C ASN A 81 -16.31 2.26 23.39
N LEU A 82 -15.16 2.82 23.01
CA LEU A 82 -13.85 2.32 23.37
C LEU A 82 -13.50 2.79 24.78
N ASN A 83 -13.51 1.87 25.75
CA ASN A 83 -12.98 2.14 27.08
C ASN A 83 -11.45 1.99 27.10
N LEU A 84 -10.77 2.79 26.29
CA LEU A 84 -9.31 2.79 26.16
C LEU A 84 -8.72 4.07 26.76
N PRO A 85 -7.58 4.00 27.46
CA PRO A 85 -6.84 5.19 27.86
C PRO A 85 -6.50 6.11 26.69
N LYS A 86 -6.21 7.38 26.98
CA LYS A 86 -5.72 8.33 25.97
C LYS A 86 -4.42 7.83 25.36
N GLY A 87 -4.31 7.89 24.05
CA GLY A 87 -3.13 7.38 23.35
C GLY A 87 -3.39 7.03 21.89
N CYS A 88 -2.38 6.44 21.26
CA CYS A 88 -2.44 5.96 19.88
C CYS A 88 -2.74 4.46 19.86
N TYR A 89 -3.58 4.05 18.92
CA TYR A 89 -3.95 2.65 18.72
C TYR A 89 -3.95 2.31 17.24
N ILE A 90 -3.86 1.02 16.94
CA ILE A 90 -3.96 0.47 15.60
C ILE A 90 -5.25 -0.33 15.55
N ILE A 91 -6.18 0.06 14.69
CA ILE A 91 -7.38 -0.69 14.40
C ILE A 91 -7.15 -1.51 13.15
N LYS A 92 -7.48 -2.79 13.20
CA LYS A 92 -7.51 -3.69 12.06
C LYS A 92 -8.92 -4.27 11.91
N VAL A 93 -9.47 -4.16 10.71
CA VAL A 93 -10.77 -4.73 10.33
C VAL A 93 -10.56 -5.47 9.02
N GLY A 94 -10.58 -6.80 9.08
CA GLY A 94 -10.22 -7.62 7.92
C GLY A 94 -8.82 -7.28 7.37
N LYS A 95 -8.79 -6.79 6.12
CA LYS A 95 -7.56 -6.33 5.44
C LYS A 95 -7.23 -4.85 5.67
N VAL A 96 -8.14 -4.07 6.25
CA VAL A 96 -7.97 -2.62 6.44
C VAL A 96 -7.35 -2.35 7.80
N VAL A 97 -6.30 -1.52 7.83
CA VAL A 97 -5.58 -1.12 9.04
C VAL A 97 -5.50 0.41 9.12
N ARG A 98 -5.81 0.98 10.29
CA ARG A 98 -5.77 2.44 10.50
C ARG A 98 -5.23 2.79 11.89
N LYS A 99 -4.32 3.77 11.94
CA LYS A 99 -3.91 4.42 13.19
C LYS A 99 -5.01 5.36 13.66
N ILE A 100 -5.36 5.30 14.93
CA ILE A 100 -6.29 6.23 15.59
C ILE A 100 -5.65 6.85 16.83
N SER A 101 -6.21 7.97 17.28
CA SER A 101 -5.84 8.63 18.54
C SER A 101 -7.09 8.83 19.39
N ILE A 102 -7.05 8.34 20.62
CA ILE A 102 -8.05 8.59 21.67
C ILE A 102 -7.56 9.81 22.47
N ARG A 103 -8.38 10.86 22.55
CA ARG A 103 -8.06 12.17 23.14
C ARG A 103 -8.70 12.40 24.49
#